data_AF-A0A3M2ABT7-F1
#
_entry.id   AF-A0A3M2ABT7-F1
#
_cell.length_a   1.000
_cell.length_b   1.000
_cell.length_c   1.000
_cell.angle_alpha   90.00
_cell.angle_beta   90.00
_cell.angle_gamma   90.00
#
_symmetry.space_group_name_H-M   'P 1'
#
loop_
_entity.id
_entity.type
_entity.pdbx_description
1 polymer ?
#
loop_
_entity_poly.entity_id
_entity_poly.type
_entity_poly.pdbx_seq_one_letter_code
_entity_poly.pdbx_strand_id
1 'polypeptide(L)'
;MKVDKTIRNIIVAEIVFPIVLLVFGIYHGLMQVLYRAGVIKDMSVGGIEYYQGLTLHGVINAIVFTTILIVAFGNIVFLYYLKKPLRRWVQWTSLVLMFGGTLMAAWAMFTKKANVLYTFYPPLMAHWTFYLGAALLVVGSIIPLFFDWLPNYISWKRENPGQKVSLAVYGMLINHIMWVI
;
A
#
# COMPACT_ATOMS: atom_id res chain seq x y z
N MET A 1 -17.79 -20.65 2.14
CA MET A 1 -17.56 -20.29 0.71
C MET A 1 -16.14 -20.66 0.36
N LYS A 2 -15.90 -21.35 -0.77
CA LYS A 2 -14.53 -21.57 -1.27
C LYS A 2 -14.04 -20.27 -1.91
N VAL A 3 -12.87 -19.79 -1.49
CA VAL A 3 -12.26 -18.57 -2.08
C VAL A 3 -11.72 -18.92 -3.46
N ASP A 4 -12.01 -18.06 -4.43
CA ASP A 4 -11.47 -18.18 -5.78
C ASP A 4 -9.94 -18.19 -5.78
N LYS A 5 -9.32 -19.10 -6.56
CA LYS A 5 -7.86 -19.28 -6.57
C LYS A 5 -7.14 -18.00 -6.99
N THR A 6 -7.69 -17.26 -7.96
CA THR A 6 -7.10 -16.00 -8.44
C THR A 6 -7.13 -14.94 -7.36
N ILE A 7 -8.29 -14.73 -6.73
CA ILE A 7 -8.44 -13.76 -5.63
C ILE A 7 -7.49 -14.09 -4.48
N ARG A 8 -7.39 -15.37 -4.09
CA ARG A 8 -6.44 -15.82 -3.07
C ARG A 8 -5.00 -15.45 -3.42
N ASN A 9 -4.59 -15.68 -4.66
CA ASN A 9 -3.23 -15.37 -5.11
C ASN A 9 -2.97 -13.87 -5.13
N ILE A 10 -3.95 -13.04 -5.48
CA ILE A 10 -3.86 -11.57 -5.42
C ILE A 10 -3.64 -11.13 -3.97
N ILE A 11 -4.47 -11.58 -3.04
CA ILE A 11 -4.34 -11.24 -1.61
C ILE A 11 -2.97 -11.67 -1.06
N VAL A 12 -2.50 -12.88 -1.43
CA VAL A 12 -1.17 -13.34 -1.04
C VAL A 12 -0.08 -12.43 -1.61
N ALA A 13 -0.20 -12.01 -2.87
CA ALA A 13 0.74 -11.05 -3.46
C ALA A 13 0.71 -9.71 -2.71
N GLU A 14 -0.47 -9.16 -2.43
CA GLU A 14 -0.66 -7.92 -1.66
C GLU A 14 -0.11 -8.02 -0.23
N ILE A 15 0.06 -9.22 0.34
CA ILE A 15 0.70 -9.41 1.64
C ILE A 15 2.22 -9.55 1.49
N VAL A 16 2.66 -10.47 0.63
CA VAL A 16 4.08 -10.84 0.53
C VAL A 16 4.91 -9.70 -0.04
N PHE A 17 4.44 -9.03 -1.09
CA PHE A 17 5.18 -7.97 -1.76
C PHE A 17 5.56 -6.81 -0.83
N PRO A 18 4.62 -6.15 -0.11
CA PRO A 18 4.99 -5.07 0.79
C PRO A 18 5.80 -5.57 2.01
N ILE A 19 5.61 -6.79 2.49
CA ILE A 19 6.45 -7.35 3.57
C ILE A 19 7.90 -7.49 3.11
N VAL A 20 8.14 -7.97 1.88
CA VAL A 20 9.50 -8.04 1.32
C VAL A 20 10.09 -6.63 1.22
N LEU A 21 9.32 -5.65 0.73
CA LEU A 21 9.79 -4.25 0.68
C LEU A 21 10.05 -3.67 2.07
N LEU A 22 9.23 -3.99 3.08
CA LEU A 22 9.41 -3.54 4.46
C LEU A 22 10.79 -3.93 4.99
N VAL A 23 11.30 -5.11 4.67
CA VAL A 23 12.67 -5.53 5.06
C VAL A 23 13.71 -4.55 4.50
N PHE A 24 13.59 -4.16 3.22
CA PHE A 24 14.46 -3.16 2.61
C PHE A 24 14.32 -1.78 3.25
N GLY A 25 13.10 -1.35 3.54
CA GLY A 25 12.88 -0.06 4.21
C GLY A 25 13.45 -0.08 5.63
N ILE A 26 13.23 -1.13 6.42
CA ILE A 26 13.81 -1.29 7.77
C ILE A 26 15.33 -1.27 7.73
N TYR A 27 15.96 -1.94 6.74
CA TYR A 27 17.41 -1.86 6.55
C TYR A 27 17.89 -0.41 6.48
N HIS A 28 17.23 0.44 5.69
CA HIS A 28 17.58 1.87 5.64
C HIS A 28 17.30 2.63 6.94
N GLY A 29 16.35 2.17 7.76
CA GLY A 29 16.14 2.69 9.12
C GLY A 29 17.32 2.37 10.04
N LEU A 30 17.81 1.13 10.01
CA LEU A 30 19.03 0.74 10.73
C LEU A 30 20.24 1.58 10.28
N MET A 31 20.41 1.77 8.97
CA MET A 31 21.50 2.60 8.44
C MET A 31 21.43 4.03 8.97
N GLN A 32 20.24 4.64 9.04
CA GLN A 32 20.07 5.98 9.62
C GLN A 32 20.54 6.04 11.08
N VAL A 33 20.26 5.03 11.89
CA VAL A 33 20.72 4.96 13.28
C VAL A 33 22.25 4.94 13.32
N LEU A 34 22.89 4.13 12.48
CA LEU A 34 24.36 4.04 12.43
C LEU A 34 25.02 5.35 11.97
N TYR A 35 24.45 6.05 10.99
CA TYR A 35 24.90 7.38 10.59
C TYR A 35 24.76 8.39 11.75
N ARG A 36 23.58 8.43 12.39
CA ARG A 36 23.31 9.38 13.49
C ARG A 36 24.12 9.10 14.75
N ALA A 37 24.49 7.84 14.99
CA ALA A 37 25.38 7.44 16.08
C ALA A 37 26.86 7.73 15.80
N GLY A 38 27.22 8.21 14.59
CA GLY A 38 28.61 8.46 14.20
C GLY A 38 29.44 7.19 13.97
N VAL A 39 28.80 6.03 13.92
CA VAL A 39 29.44 4.74 13.58
C VAL A 39 29.84 4.73 12.11
N ILE A 40 28.94 5.21 11.24
CA ILE A 40 29.24 5.45 9.83
C ILE A 40 29.46 6.95 9.64
N LYS A 41 30.66 7.31 9.17
CA LYS A 41 31.05 8.71 8.91
C LYS A 41 31.08 9.07 7.43
N ASP A 42 30.98 8.07 6.55
CA ASP A 42 30.90 8.28 5.11
C ASP A 42 29.56 8.89 4.70
N MET A 43 29.49 9.43 3.48
CA MET A 43 28.26 10.03 2.94
C MET A 43 27.33 9.00 2.26
N SER A 44 27.83 7.78 2.01
CA SER A 44 27.08 6.71 1.37
C SER A 44 27.60 5.33 1.77
N VAL A 45 26.73 4.32 1.78
CA VAL A 45 27.09 2.91 1.94
C VAL A 45 26.40 2.11 0.84
N GLY A 46 27.16 1.27 0.14
CA GLY A 46 26.64 0.49 -0.98
C GLY A 46 26.07 1.33 -2.13
N GLY A 47 26.59 2.55 -2.32
CA GLY A 47 26.14 3.48 -3.37
C GLY A 47 24.87 4.27 -3.05
N ILE A 48 24.24 4.03 -1.90
CA ILE A 48 23.05 4.75 -1.44
C ILE A 48 23.45 5.80 -0.40
N GLU A 49 23.10 7.05 -0.69
CA GLU A 49 23.35 8.19 0.19
C GLU A 49 22.31 8.27 1.31
N TYR A 50 22.64 8.98 2.40
CA TYR A 50 21.76 9.12 3.57
C TYR A 50 20.34 9.55 3.21
N TYR A 51 20.18 10.62 2.41
CA TYR A 51 18.86 11.15 2.04
C TYR A 51 18.10 10.28 1.03
N GLN A 52 18.82 9.58 0.15
CA GLN A 52 18.22 8.59 -0.73
C GLN A 52 17.66 7.42 0.08
N GLY A 53 18.45 6.88 1.02
CA GLY A 53 18.03 5.83 1.95
C GLY A 53 16.88 6.27 2.85
N LEU A 54 16.90 7.52 3.33
CA LEU A 54 15.82 8.09 4.14
C LEU A 54 14.51 8.22 3.33
N THR A 55 14.60 8.61 2.05
CA THR A 55 13.43 8.65 1.16
C THR A 55 12.87 7.24 0.92
N LEU A 56 13.74 6.27 0.59
CA LEU A 56 13.37 4.87 0.44
C LEU A 56 12.69 4.32 1.70
N HIS A 57 13.28 4.54 2.87
CA HIS A 57 12.75 4.10 4.16
C HIS A 57 11.33 4.63 4.41
N GLY A 58 11.14 5.95 4.31
CA GLY A 58 9.86 6.57 4.61
C GLY A 58 8.77 6.16 3.61
N VAL A 59 9.07 6.22 2.31
CA VAL A 59 8.09 5.88 1.26
C VAL A 59 7.69 4.40 1.34
N ILE A 60 8.66 3.49 1.49
CA ILE A 60 8.36 2.06 1.55
C ILE A 60 7.56 1.72 2.81
N ASN A 61 8.01 2.15 3.99
CA ASN A 61 7.44 1.69 5.25
C ASN A 61 6.12 2.40 5.57
N ALA A 62 6.06 3.73 5.39
CA ALA A 62 4.93 4.52 5.85
C ALA A 62 3.83 4.68 4.80
N ILE A 63 4.14 4.49 3.51
CA ILE A 63 3.19 4.68 2.41
C ILE A 63 2.91 3.34 1.72
N VAL A 64 3.90 2.74 1.06
CA VAL A 64 3.69 1.52 0.26
C VAL A 64 3.18 0.36 1.12
N PHE A 65 3.89 0.07 2.20
CA PHE A 65 3.57 -1.07 3.06
C PHE A 65 2.18 -0.96 3.69
N THR A 66 1.88 0.17 4.32
CA THR A 66 0.61 0.42 5.01
C THR A 66 -0.56 0.43 4.03
N THR A 67 -0.43 1.09 2.87
CA THR A 67 -1.49 1.19 1.87
C THR A 67 -1.80 -0.15 1.20
N ILE A 68 -0.80 -0.95 0.83
CA ILE A 68 -1.09 -2.25 0.20
C ILE A 68 -1.67 -3.24 1.23
N LEU A 69 -1.13 -3.27 2.46
CA LEU A 69 -1.64 -4.20 3.47
C LEU A 69 -3.07 -3.89 3.87
N ILE A 70 -3.47 -2.61 3.98
CA ILE A 70 -4.84 -2.28 4.39
C ILE A 70 -5.88 -2.74 3.37
N VAL A 71 -5.51 -2.74 2.08
CA VAL A 71 -6.34 -3.31 1.00
C VAL A 71 -6.41 -4.83 1.12
N ALA A 72 -5.27 -5.51 1.31
CA ALA A 72 -5.22 -6.96 1.48
C ALA A 72 -6.10 -7.43 2.65
N PHE A 73 -5.97 -6.76 3.81
CA PHE A 73 -6.78 -7.05 4.99
C PHE A 73 -8.25 -6.70 4.78
N GLY A 74 -8.56 -5.61 4.07
CA GLY A 74 -9.92 -5.29 3.70
C GLY A 74 -10.56 -6.40 2.87
N ASN A 75 -9.86 -6.89 1.84
CA ASN A 75 -10.32 -8.03 1.04
C ASN A 75 -10.58 -9.28 1.90
N ILE A 76 -9.70 -9.61 2.84
CA ILE A 76 -9.87 -10.74 3.77
C ILE A 76 -11.10 -10.53 4.66
N VAL A 77 -11.23 -9.37 5.29
CA VAL A 77 -12.34 -9.03 6.20
C VAL A 77 -13.68 -9.17 5.48
N PHE A 78 -13.81 -8.61 4.28
CA PHE A 78 -15.04 -8.68 3.51
C PHE A 78 -15.37 -10.11 3.05
N LEU A 79 -14.39 -10.86 2.56
CA LEU A 79 -14.58 -12.27 2.18
C LEU A 79 -15.02 -13.11 3.38
N TYR A 80 -14.40 -12.92 4.55
CA TYR A 80 -14.63 -13.74 5.73
C TYR A 80 -15.98 -13.45 6.39
N TYR A 81 -16.29 -12.17 6.64
CA TYR A 81 -17.48 -11.79 7.41
C TYR A 81 -18.74 -11.70 6.55
N LEU A 82 -18.65 -11.18 5.32
CA LEU A 82 -19.84 -11.06 4.46
C LEU A 82 -20.11 -12.33 3.65
N LYS A 83 -19.12 -13.23 3.55
CA LYS A 83 -19.19 -14.49 2.79
C LYS A 83 -19.64 -14.28 1.34
N LYS A 84 -19.25 -13.15 0.75
CA LYS A 84 -19.56 -12.76 -0.63
C LYS A 84 -18.28 -12.76 -1.47
N PRO A 85 -18.36 -13.15 -2.75
CA PRO A 85 -17.20 -13.12 -3.64
C PRO A 85 -16.74 -11.69 -3.91
N LEU A 86 -15.43 -11.52 -4.11
CA LEU A 86 -14.87 -10.28 -4.68
C LEU A 86 -14.80 -10.41 -6.20
N ARG A 87 -14.89 -9.29 -6.91
CA ARG A 87 -14.87 -9.25 -8.37
C ARG A 87 -13.43 -9.31 -8.86
N ARG A 88 -13.08 -10.35 -9.62
CA ARG A 88 -11.70 -10.55 -10.13
C ARG A 88 -11.12 -9.32 -10.82
N TRP A 89 -11.91 -8.63 -11.65
CA TRP A 89 -11.43 -7.46 -12.38
C TRP A 89 -11.08 -6.30 -11.44
N VAL A 90 -11.85 -6.09 -10.36
CA VAL A 90 -11.57 -5.04 -9.35
C VAL A 90 -10.24 -5.33 -8.66
N GLN A 91 -10.05 -6.58 -8.25
CA GLN A 91 -8.85 -7.04 -7.54
C GLN A 91 -7.60 -6.96 -8.42
N TRP A 92 -7.71 -7.33 -9.69
CA TRP A 92 -6.61 -7.16 -10.66
C TRP A 92 -6.27 -5.70 -10.92
N THR A 93 -7.29 -4.85 -11.14
CA THR A 93 -7.06 -3.42 -11.39
C THR A 93 -6.39 -2.77 -10.18
N SER A 94 -6.88 -3.04 -8.97
CA SER A 94 -6.27 -2.54 -7.73
C SER A 94 -4.81 -2.99 -7.60
N LEU A 95 -4.54 -4.28 -7.76
CA LEU A 95 -3.19 -4.84 -7.70
C LEU A 95 -2.24 -4.20 -8.73
N VAL A 96 -2.65 -4.13 -10.00
CA VAL A 96 -1.81 -3.61 -11.08
C VAL A 96 -1.49 -2.14 -10.86
N LEU A 97 -2.45 -1.33 -10.42
CA LEU A 97 -2.21 0.09 -10.14
C LEU A 97 -1.29 0.27 -8.93
N MET A 98 -1.52 -0.46 -7.83
CA MET A 98 -0.69 -0.36 -6.63
C MET A 98 0.75 -0.83 -6.88
N PHE A 99 0.91 -1.99 -7.54
CA PHE A 99 2.24 -2.56 -7.80
C PHE A 99 2.95 -1.77 -8.89
N GLY A 100 2.27 -1.46 -9.99
CA GLY A 100 2.82 -0.63 -11.06
C GLY A 100 3.25 0.73 -10.55
N GLY A 101 2.39 1.40 -9.77
CA GLY A 101 2.70 2.69 -9.16
C GLY A 101 3.91 2.62 -8.21
N THR A 102 3.96 1.58 -7.37
CA THR A 102 5.10 1.32 -6.49
C THR A 102 6.39 1.13 -7.29
N LEU A 103 6.38 0.34 -8.36
CA LEU A 103 7.56 0.11 -9.20
C LEU A 103 8.03 1.37 -9.92
N MET A 104 7.11 2.22 -10.38
CA MET A 104 7.44 3.51 -11.00
C MET A 104 8.10 4.48 -10.01
N ALA A 105 7.58 4.55 -8.78
CA ALA A 105 8.18 5.34 -7.72
C ALA A 105 9.53 4.78 -7.27
N ALA A 106 9.63 3.46 -7.13
CA ALA A 106 10.88 2.77 -6.80
C ALA A 106 11.97 3.06 -7.82
N TRP A 107 11.67 2.99 -9.12
CA TRP A 107 12.62 3.33 -10.17
C TRP A 107 13.17 4.75 -10.02
N ALA A 108 12.31 5.74 -9.72
CA ALA A 108 12.76 7.11 -9.52
C ALA A 108 13.69 7.25 -8.30
N MET A 109 13.38 6.57 -7.21
CA MET A 109 14.19 6.59 -5.98
C MET A 109 15.54 5.88 -6.15
N PHE A 110 15.56 4.70 -6.79
CA PHE A 110 16.80 3.93 -7.00
C PHE A 110 17.74 4.58 -8.01
N THR A 111 17.20 5.30 -9.01
CA THR A 111 18.00 6.06 -9.98
C THR A 111 18.46 7.43 -9.46
N LYS A 112 18.33 7.70 -8.15
CA LYS A 112 18.66 8.98 -7.48
C LYS A 112 17.86 10.19 -8.00
N LYS A 113 16.76 9.97 -8.71
CA LYS A 113 15.92 11.02 -9.29
C LYS A 113 14.73 11.44 -8.39
N ALA A 114 14.68 10.94 -7.16
CA ALA A 114 13.61 11.25 -6.20
C ALA A 114 14.15 11.29 -4.76
N ASN A 115 15.10 12.16 -4.47
CA ASN A 115 15.61 12.41 -3.11
C ASN A 115 14.79 13.51 -2.42
N VAL A 116 13.50 13.25 -2.24
CA VAL A 116 12.52 14.27 -1.80
C VAL A 116 11.81 13.93 -0.48
N LEU A 117 12.27 12.88 0.21
CA LEU A 117 11.60 12.31 1.39
C LEU A 117 10.19 11.81 1.08
N TYR A 118 9.57 11.18 2.08
CA TYR A 118 8.19 10.69 1.98
C TYR A 118 7.14 11.81 1.99
N THR A 119 7.53 13.05 2.29
CA THR A 119 6.66 14.24 2.27
C THR A 119 6.74 15.03 0.96
N PHE A 120 7.82 14.87 0.18
CA PHE A 120 7.98 15.46 -1.17
C PHE A 120 7.61 16.95 -1.27
N TYR A 121 7.99 17.76 -0.27
CA TYR A 121 7.69 19.18 -0.22
C TYR A 121 8.44 19.98 -1.32
N PRO A 122 7.74 20.87 -2.06
CA PRO A 122 8.40 21.86 -2.92
C PRO A 122 9.35 22.77 -2.12
N PRO A 123 10.43 23.30 -2.73
CA PRO A 123 10.78 23.28 -4.15
C PRO A 123 11.58 22.04 -4.60
N LEU A 124 11.73 21.01 -3.76
CA LEU A 124 12.44 19.78 -4.13
C LEU A 124 11.61 18.98 -5.15
N MET A 125 12.11 18.92 -6.38
CA MET A 125 11.42 18.24 -7.49
C MET A 125 12.01 16.84 -7.73
N ALA A 126 11.14 15.84 -7.76
CA ALA A 126 11.45 14.48 -8.19
C ALA A 126 11.14 14.30 -9.67
N HIS A 127 11.59 13.19 -10.24
CA HIS A 127 11.17 12.76 -11.56
C HIS A 127 9.66 12.44 -11.59
N TRP A 128 8.99 12.73 -12.70
CA TRP A 128 7.53 12.61 -12.83
C TRP A 128 6.97 11.21 -12.51
N THR A 129 7.76 10.16 -12.74
CA THR A 129 7.37 8.77 -12.41
C THR A 129 7.20 8.54 -10.90
N PHE A 130 7.86 9.33 -10.05
CA PHE A 130 7.62 9.30 -8.61
C PHE A 130 6.20 9.77 -8.28
N TYR A 131 5.80 10.92 -8.81
CA TYR A 131 4.48 11.49 -8.57
C TYR A 131 3.36 10.64 -9.18
N LEU A 132 3.53 10.19 -10.43
CA LEU A 132 2.55 9.31 -11.05
C LEU A 132 2.49 7.97 -10.32
N GLY A 133 3.64 7.42 -9.92
CA GLY A 133 3.68 6.17 -9.17
C GLY A 133 2.94 6.25 -7.83
N ALA A 134 3.16 7.32 -7.07
CA ALA A 134 2.43 7.60 -5.84
C ALA A 134 0.92 7.77 -6.09
N ALA A 135 0.53 8.50 -7.14
CA ALA A 135 -0.88 8.67 -7.50
C ALA A 135 -1.55 7.34 -7.86
N LEU A 136 -0.90 6.48 -8.66
CA LEU A 136 -1.42 5.16 -9.02
C LEU A 136 -1.58 4.25 -7.80
N LEU A 137 -0.67 4.32 -6.83
CA LEU A 137 -0.79 3.59 -5.56
C LEU A 137 -2.06 3.99 -4.80
N VAL A 138 -2.31 5.30 -4.66
CA VAL A 138 -3.49 5.82 -3.96
C VAL A 138 -4.78 5.48 -4.72
N VAL A 139 -4.80 5.66 -6.05
CA VAL A 139 -5.98 5.31 -6.87
C VAL A 139 -6.25 3.82 -6.83
N GLY A 140 -5.20 2.99 -6.86
CA GLY A 140 -5.32 1.55 -6.75
C GLY A 140 -5.96 1.11 -5.43
N SER A 141 -5.66 1.78 -4.31
CA SER A 141 -6.16 1.41 -2.99
C SER A 141 -7.62 1.77 -2.72
N ILE A 142 -8.18 2.75 -3.44
CA ILE A 142 -9.59 3.15 -3.28
C ILE A 142 -10.55 2.32 -4.14
N ILE A 143 -10.07 1.67 -5.20
CA ILE A 143 -10.91 0.90 -6.13
C ILE A 143 -11.74 -0.21 -5.44
N PRO A 144 -11.18 -1.04 -4.55
CA PRO A 144 -11.93 -2.08 -3.85
C PRO A 144 -13.11 -1.55 -3.03
N LEU A 145 -12.96 -0.36 -2.43
CA LEU A 145 -14.03 0.27 -1.65
C LEU A 145 -15.30 0.45 -2.50
N PHE A 146 -15.17 1.07 -3.67
CA PHE A 146 -16.31 1.44 -4.53
C PHE A 146 -16.90 0.26 -5.28
N PHE A 147 -16.05 -0.62 -5.80
CA PHE A 147 -16.49 -1.65 -6.74
C PHE A 147 -16.66 -3.03 -6.12
N ASP A 148 -16.18 -3.28 -4.91
CA ASP A 148 -16.36 -4.55 -4.21
C ASP A 148 -17.00 -4.40 -2.83
N TRP A 149 -16.37 -3.65 -1.94
CA TRP A 149 -16.72 -3.63 -0.53
C TRP A 149 -18.07 -2.96 -0.26
N LEU A 150 -18.31 -1.76 -0.79
CA LEU A 150 -19.60 -1.09 -0.68
C LEU A 150 -20.74 -1.90 -1.30
N PRO A 151 -20.64 -2.39 -2.56
CA PRO A 151 -21.67 -3.24 -3.15
C PRO A 151 -21.95 -4.50 -2.33
N ASN A 152 -20.91 -5.18 -1.83
CA ASN A 152 -21.06 -6.38 -1.02
C ASN A 152 -21.70 -6.07 0.34
N TYR A 153 -21.34 -4.96 0.97
CA TYR A 153 -21.97 -4.48 2.19
C TYR A 153 -23.46 -4.16 1.99
N ILE A 154 -23.80 -3.44 0.93
CA ILE A 154 -25.20 -3.08 0.61
C ILE A 154 -26.02 -4.36 0.34
N SER A 155 -25.49 -5.28 -0.46
CA SER A 155 -26.12 -6.58 -0.72
C SER A 155 -26.30 -7.38 0.58
N TRP A 156 -25.28 -7.42 1.44
CA TRP A 156 -25.36 -8.13 2.71
C TRP A 156 -26.43 -7.53 3.64
N LYS A 157 -26.52 -6.21 3.71
CA LYS A 157 -27.51 -5.50 4.53
C LYS A 157 -28.95 -5.76 4.06
N ARG A 158 -29.17 -5.88 2.74
CA ARG A 158 -30.48 -6.23 2.17
C ARG A 158 -30.90 -7.65 2.50
N GLU A 159 -29.95 -8.58 2.54
CA GLU A 159 -30.20 -9.99 2.85
C GLU A 159 -30.34 -10.26 4.36
N ASN A 160 -29.84 -9.36 5.21
CA ASN A 160 -29.83 -9.51 6.67
C ASN A 160 -30.50 -8.29 7.36
N PRO A 161 -31.81 -8.05 7.11
CA PRO A 161 -32.51 -6.92 7.70
C PRO A 161 -32.52 -7.02 9.23
N GLY A 162 -32.26 -5.90 9.91
CA GLY A 162 -32.21 -5.81 11.37
C GLY A 162 -30.94 -6.35 12.03
N GLN A 163 -30.05 -7.01 11.30
CA GLN A 163 -28.78 -7.51 11.84
C GLN A 163 -27.68 -6.44 11.78
N LYS A 164 -26.84 -6.40 12.82
CA LYS A 164 -25.65 -5.55 12.85
C LYS A 164 -24.52 -6.25 12.10
N VAL A 165 -23.81 -5.50 11.25
CA VAL A 165 -22.61 -6.01 10.58
C VAL A 165 -21.48 -6.22 11.60
N SER A 166 -20.54 -7.12 11.28
CA SER A 166 -19.33 -7.32 12.09
C SER A 166 -18.58 -6.00 12.30
N LEU A 167 -18.06 -5.80 13.52
CA LEU A 167 -17.24 -4.64 13.86
C LEU A 167 -16.03 -4.49 12.93
N ALA A 168 -15.43 -5.59 12.49
CA ALA A 168 -14.31 -5.58 11.56
C ALA A 168 -14.69 -4.98 10.19
N VAL A 169 -15.87 -5.34 9.66
CA VAL A 169 -16.37 -4.77 8.40
C VAL A 169 -16.72 -3.30 8.56
N TYR A 170 -17.37 -2.95 9.67
CA TYR A 170 -17.73 -1.56 9.96
C TYR A 170 -16.47 -0.68 10.08
N GLY A 171 -15.48 -1.10 10.88
CA GLY A 171 -14.21 -0.39 11.03
C GLY A 171 -13.46 -0.24 9.71
N MET A 172 -13.41 -1.31 8.91
CA MET A 172 -12.77 -1.27 7.59
C MET A 172 -13.45 -0.29 6.62
N LEU A 173 -14.79 -0.25 6.62
CA LEU A 173 -15.56 0.72 5.83
C LEU A 173 -15.27 2.16 6.26
N ILE A 174 -15.39 2.47 7.55
CA ILE A 174 -15.16 3.82 8.04
C ILE A 174 -13.73 4.27 7.75
N ASN A 175 -12.75 3.40 8.02
CA ASN A 175 -11.34 3.68 7.71
C ASN A 175 -11.14 4.05 6.23
N HIS A 176 -11.70 3.26 5.30
CA HIS A 176 -11.51 3.53 3.87
C HIS A 176 -12.38 4.65 3.32
N ILE A 177 -13.53 4.93 3.93
CA ILE A 177 -14.31 6.14 3.63
C ILE A 177 -13.50 7.37 4.03
N MET A 178 -12.88 7.37 5.22
CA MET A 178 -11.97 8.45 5.63
C MET A 178 -10.74 8.56 4.73
N TRP A 179 -10.25 7.46 4.17
CA TRP A 179 -9.12 7.49 3.23
C TRP A 179 -9.44 8.19 1.90
N VAL A 180 -10.72 8.21 1.51
CA VAL A 180 -11.18 8.84 0.26
C VAL A 180 -11.46 10.35 0.41
N ILE A 181 -11.80 10.80 1.62
CA ILE A 181 -12.21 12.17 1.93
C ILE A 181 -11.00 12.98 2.39
#